data_AF-A0A355SI70-F1
#
_entry.id   AF-A0A355SI70-F1
#
_cell.length_a   1.000
_cell.length_b   1.000
_cell.length_c   1.000
_cell.angle_alpha   90.00
_cell.angle_beta   90.00
_cell.angle_gamma   90.00
#
_symmetry.space_group_name_H-M   'P 1'
#
loop_
_entity.id
_entity.type
_entity.pdbx_description
1 polymer ?
#
loop_
_entity_poly.entity_id
_entity_poly.type
_entity_poly.pdbx_seq_one_letter_code
_entity_poly.pdbx_strand_id
1 'polypeptide(L)'
;MRIPNWLRPGAKVKRWILLGILGLVITSFGLGKLIDGRFRANLAVFYLISAAGAAIIIISYKFGMKSVLRLISDVGVDACTGINKLSSLVYEKRLLIKGPKIVVIGGGTGLSTMLRGLKHYTSNLTAIVTVADDGGGSGVLREELGILPPGDIRNCLLSLADTEPVMENLLQYRFTDGMLKGQSFGNLFIAAM
;
A
#
# COMPACT_ATOMS: atom_id res chain seq x y z
N MET A 1 -12.31 -21.86 13.70
CA MET A 1 -10.89 -22.22 13.89
C MET A 1 -10.04 -21.36 12.97
N ARG A 2 -9.15 -20.52 13.49
CA ARG A 2 -8.31 -19.61 12.70
C ARG A 2 -7.24 -20.42 11.98
N ILE A 3 -7.37 -20.53 10.66
CA ILE A 3 -6.35 -21.17 9.81
C ILE A 3 -5.08 -20.29 9.89
N PRO A 4 -3.91 -20.82 10.29
CA PRO A 4 -2.72 -20.00 10.43
C PRO A 4 -2.33 -19.35 9.09
N ASN A 5 -2.07 -18.04 9.12
CA ASN A 5 -1.79 -17.17 7.96
C ASN A 5 -0.55 -17.58 7.14
N TRP A 6 0.20 -18.61 7.55
CA TRP A 6 1.26 -19.23 6.74
C TRP A 6 0.75 -19.94 5.47
N LEU A 7 -0.57 -20.06 5.30
CA LEU A 7 -1.18 -20.68 4.13
C LEU A 7 -1.40 -19.76 2.92
N ARG A 8 -1.03 -18.47 2.96
CA ARG A 8 -1.21 -17.58 1.81
C ARG A 8 -0.46 -18.10 0.55
N PRO A 9 -1.13 -18.22 -0.62
CA PRO A 9 -0.53 -18.75 -1.84
C PRO A 9 0.44 -17.70 -2.41
N GLY A 10 1.75 -17.96 -2.28
CA GLY A 10 2.80 -17.09 -2.82
C GLY A 10 4.21 -17.48 -2.40
N ALA A 11 4.37 -18.07 -1.21
CA ALA A 11 5.69 -18.35 -0.63
C ALA A 11 6.48 -19.52 -1.27
N LYS A 12 5.89 -20.33 -2.17
CA LYS A 12 6.48 -21.56 -2.78
C LYS A 12 7.05 -22.61 -1.78
N VAL A 13 7.05 -22.36 -0.47
CA VAL A 13 7.55 -23.26 0.60
C VAL A 13 6.80 -24.60 0.63
N LYS A 14 5.49 -24.59 0.32
CA LYS A 14 4.64 -25.79 0.32
C LYS A 14 5.15 -26.91 -0.59
N ARG A 15 5.73 -26.57 -1.76
CA ARG A 15 6.26 -27.55 -2.72
C ARG A 15 7.47 -28.29 -2.16
N TRP A 16 8.33 -27.60 -1.42
CA TRP A 16 9.54 -28.18 -0.84
C TRP A 16 9.21 -29.06 0.37
N ILE A 17 8.24 -28.67 1.21
CA ILE A 17 7.76 -29.50 2.31
C ILE A 17 7.16 -30.83 1.78
N LEU A 18 6.37 -30.77 0.71
CA LEU A 18 5.78 -31.96 0.10
C LEU A 18 6.86 -32.90 -0.49
N LEU A 19 7.87 -32.34 -1.16
CA LEU A 19 9.05 -33.09 -1.64
C LEU A 19 9.83 -33.75 -0.49
N GLY A 20 9.93 -33.08 0.67
CA GLY A 20 10.57 -33.64 1.86
C GLY A 20 9.81 -34.84 2.43
N ILE A 21 8.48 -34.75 2.52
CA ILE A 21 7.62 -35.86 2.95
C ILE A 21 7.74 -37.05 2.00
N LEU A 22 7.73 -36.80 0.68
CA LEU A 22 7.92 -37.84 -0.34
C LEU A 22 9.27 -38.55 -0.19
N GLY A 23 10.35 -37.80 0.01
CA GLY A 23 11.69 -38.36 0.23
C GLY A 23 11.74 -39.25 1.48
N LEU A 24 11.03 -38.88 2.54
CA LEU A 24 10.95 -39.65 3.79
C LEU A 24 10.25 -41.00 3.59
N VAL A 25 9.16 -41.03 2.82
CA VAL A 25 8.44 -42.27 2.46
C VAL A 25 9.33 -43.20 1.63
N ILE A 26 10.05 -42.67 0.63
CA ILE A 26 10.94 -43.47 -0.23
C ILE A 26 12.10 -44.06 0.59
N THR A 27 12.68 -43.26 1.49
CA THR A 27 13.79 -43.70 2.35
C THR A 27 13.33 -44.79 3.33
N SER A 28 12.13 -44.63 3.92
CA SER A 28 11.53 -45.61 4.82
C SER A 28 11.22 -46.94 4.10
N PHE A 29 10.70 -46.90 2.87
CA PHE A 29 10.45 -48.09 2.07
C PHE A 29 11.74 -48.83 1.68
N GLY A 30 12.77 -48.08 1.26
CA GLY A 30 14.08 -48.64 0.91
C GLY A 30 14.77 -49.34 2.09
N LEU A 31 14.72 -48.73 3.28
CA LEU A 31 15.27 -49.32 4.51
C LEU A 31 14.45 -50.52 5.02
N GLY A 32 13.12 -50.46 4.95
CA GLY A 32 12.25 -51.56 5.38
C GLY A 32 12.49 -52.85 4.59
N LYS A 33 12.68 -52.74 3.27
CA LYS A 33 13.02 -53.90 2.41
C LYS A 33 14.43 -54.45 2.65
N LEU A 34 15.31 -53.65 3.24
CA LEU A 34 16.67 -54.06 3.58
C LEU A 34 16.73 -54.90 4.86
N ILE A 35 15.83 -54.62 5.82
CA ILE A 35 15.73 -55.35 7.10
C ILE A 35 15.00 -56.69 6.94
N ASP A 36 13.98 -56.78 6.08
CA ASP A 36 13.19 -58.00 5.86
C ASP A 36 13.99 -59.20 5.31
N GLY A 37 15.21 -58.99 4.79
CA GLY A 37 16.22 -60.04 4.49
C GLY A 37 15.85 -61.11 3.46
N ARG A 38 14.60 -61.14 2.98
CA ARG A 38 14.02 -62.19 2.14
C ARG A 38 14.46 -62.15 0.66
N PHE A 39 15.01 -61.03 0.18
CA PHE A 39 15.42 -60.84 -1.22
C PHE A 39 16.91 -60.48 -1.34
N ARG A 40 17.79 -61.48 -1.28
CA ARG A 40 19.26 -61.31 -1.35
C ARG A 40 19.79 -60.86 -2.72
N ALA A 41 19.10 -61.16 -3.83
CA ALA A 41 19.61 -60.89 -5.18
C ALA A 41 19.62 -59.40 -5.58
N ASN A 42 18.82 -58.56 -4.92
CA ASN A 42 18.61 -57.16 -5.32
C ASN A 42 18.99 -56.14 -4.24
N LEU A 43 19.87 -56.52 -3.30
CA LEU A 43 20.26 -55.69 -2.14
C LEU A 43 20.80 -54.31 -2.57
N ALA A 44 21.61 -54.29 -3.64
CA ALA A 44 22.18 -53.05 -4.19
C ALA A 44 21.11 -52.06 -4.66
N VAL A 45 19.99 -52.54 -5.21
CA VAL A 45 18.89 -51.70 -5.69
C VAL A 45 18.21 -50.99 -4.52
N PHE A 46 18.02 -51.68 -3.38
CA PHE A 46 17.41 -51.09 -2.19
C PHE A 46 18.31 -50.05 -1.51
N TYR A 47 19.63 -50.24 -1.52
CA TYR A 47 20.59 -49.21 -1.10
C TYR A 47 20.56 -47.97 -2.00
N LEU A 48 20.43 -48.14 -3.32
CA LEU A 48 20.31 -47.01 -4.24
C LEU A 48 19.01 -46.22 -4.02
N ILE A 49 17.89 -46.91 -3.76
CA ILE A 49 16.59 -46.26 -3.50
C ILE A 49 16.64 -45.47 -2.18
N SER A 50 17.23 -46.01 -1.12
CA SER A 50 17.36 -45.30 0.16
C SER A 50 18.31 -44.10 0.06
N ALA A 51 19.41 -44.23 -0.68
CA ALA A 51 20.32 -43.11 -0.96
C ALA A 51 19.64 -42.00 -1.78
N ALA A 52 18.85 -42.36 -2.79
CA ALA A 52 18.07 -41.41 -3.59
C ALA A 52 17.02 -40.67 -2.75
N GLY A 53 16.33 -41.38 -1.86
CA GLY A 53 15.38 -40.78 -0.91
C GLY A 53 16.06 -39.76 0.02
N ALA A 54 17.23 -40.09 0.56
CA ALA A 54 18.01 -39.18 1.40
C ALA A 54 18.47 -37.93 0.64
N ALA A 55 18.90 -38.08 -0.62
CA ALA A 55 19.30 -36.95 -1.47
C ALA A 55 18.13 -35.96 -1.70
N ILE A 56 16.92 -36.46 -1.92
CA ILE A 56 15.72 -35.63 -2.10
C ILE A 56 15.42 -34.81 -0.84
N ILE A 57 15.57 -35.40 0.35
CA ILE A 57 15.37 -34.70 1.64
C ILE A 57 16.38 -33.55 1.79
N ILE A 58 17.65 -33.79 1.47
CA ILE A 58 18.71 -32.76 1.56
C ILE A 58 18.41 -31.59 0.61
N ILE A 59 17.99 -31.88 -0.62
CA ILE A 59 17.61 -30.87 -1.62
C ILE A 59 16.41 -30.06 -1.11
N SER A 60 15.37 -30.75 -0.62
CA SER A 60 14.18 -30.12 -0.05
C SER A 60 14.54 -29.15 1.10
N TYR A 61 15.41 -29.58 2.02
CA TYR A 61 15.84 -28.76 3.14
C TYR A 61 16.56 -27.48 2.70
N LYS A 62 17.53 -27.59 1.77
CA LYS A 62 18.29 -26.44 1.25
C LYS A 62 17.39 -25.42 0.55
N PHE A 63 16.49 -25.89 -0.33
CA PHE A 63 15.58 -25.01 -1.05
C PHE A 63 14.47 -24.44 -0.16
N GLY A 64 14.01 -25.20 0.83
CA GLY A 64 13.09 -24.75 1.87
C GLY A 64 13.67 -23.60 2.67
N MET A 65 14.91 -23.75 3.17
CA MET A 65 15.62 -22.71 3.92
C MET A 65 15.81 -21.44 3.09
N LYS A 66 16.23 -21.57 1.83
CA LYS A 66 16.37 -20.43 0.90
C LYS A 66 15.05 -19.69 0.67
N SER A 67 13.92 -20.39 0.69
CA SER A 67 12.59 -19.79 0.52
C SER A 67 12.12 -19.04 1.77
N VAL A 68 12.43 -19.55 2.97
CA VAL A 68 12.15 -18.88 4.25
C VAL A 68 13.00 -17.63 4.41
N LEU A 69 14.30 -17.71 4.09
CA LEU A 69 15.19 -16.54 4.10
C LEU A 69 14.70 -15.43 3.15
N ARG A 70 14.11 -15.80 2.00
CA ARG A 70 13.53 -14.83 1.07
C ARG A 70 12.32 -14.09 1.64
N LEU A 71 11.49 -14.76 2.44
CA LEU A 71 10.35 -14.12 3.12
C LEU A 71 10.80 -13.15 4.21
N ILE A 72 11.88 -13.49 4.93
CA ILE A 72 12.46 -12.61 5.95
C ILE A 72 13.14 -11.41 5.27
N SER A 73 13.80 -11.61 4.12
CA SER A 73 14.37 -10.50 3.35
C SER A 73 13.30 -9.61 2.72
N ASP A 74 12.14 -10.14 2.32
CA ASP A 74 11.05 -9.31 1.77
C ASP A 74 10.54 -8.27 2.80
N VAL A 75 10.55 -8.61 4.10
CA VAL A 75 10.28 -7.65 5.19
C VAL A 75 11.38 -6.58 5.28
N GLY A 76 12.62 -6.91 4.95
CA GLY A 76 13.72 -5.94 4.81
C GLY A 76 13.66 -5.12 3.52
N VAL A 77 13.13 -5.71 2.44
CA VAL A 77 12.91 -5.04 1.15
C VAL A 77 11.84 -3.96 1.28
N ASP A 78 10.81 -4.14 2.12
CA ASP A 78 9.82 -3.08 2.41
C ASP A 78 10.49 -1.77 2.89
N ALA A 79 11.56 -1.87 3.70
CA ALA A 79 12.37 -0.72 4.13
C ALA A 79 13.22 -0.12 2.99
N CYS A 80 13.80 -0.95 2.12
CA CYS A 80 14.52 -0.49 0.91
C CYS A 80 13.59 0.15 -0.13
N THR A 81 12.36 -0.35 -0.31
CA THR A 81 11.33 0.34 -1.09
C THR A 81 10.93 1.65 -0.46
N GLY A 82 10.94 1.77 0.87
CA GLY A 82 10.78 3.04 1.57
C GLY A 82 11.82 4.07 1.12
N ILE A 83 13.10 3.70 1.07
CA ILE A 83 14.21 4.58 0.64
C ILE A 83 14.13 4.90 -0.87
N ASN A 84 13.82 3.93 -1.72
CA ASN A 84 13.63 4.17 -3.16
C ASN A 84 12.40 5.05 -3.44
N LYS A 85 11.33 4.89 -2.66
CA LYS A 85 10.14 5.74 -2.73
C LYS A 85 10.43 7.15 -2.22
N LEU A 86 11.21 7.28 -1.13
CA LEU A 86 11.65 8.58 -0.62
C LEU A 86 12.55 9.32 -1.63
N SER A 87 13.51 8.63 -2.22
CA SER A 87 14.41 9.23 -3.22
C SER A 87 13.66 9.65 -4.49
N SER A 88 12.72 8.84 -4.97
CA SER A 88 11.85 9.22 -6.10
C SER A 88 10.92 10.39 -5.76
N LEU A 89 10.32 10.44 -4.57
CA LEU A 89 9.51 11.58 -4.11
C LEU A 89 10.35 12.86 -3.96
N VAL A 90 11.58 12.75 -3.45
CA VAL A 90 12.51 13.89 -3.34
C VAL A 90 12.94 14.37 -4.72
N TYR A 91 13.19 13.45 -5.66
CA TYR A 91 13.55 13.77 -7.03
C TYR A 91 12.39 14.44 -7.78
N GLU A 92 11.18 13.89 -7.65
CA GLU A 92 9.94 14.46 -8.19
C GLU A 92 9.71 15.87 -7.64
N LYS A 93 9.78 16.06 -6.32
CA LYS A 93 9.67 17.41 -5.72
C LYS A 93 10.73 18.38 -6.26
N ARG A 94 11.99 17.95 -6.44
CA ARG A 94 13.04 18.80 -7.03
C ARG A 94 12.75 19.18 -8.48
N LEU A 95 12.17 18.28 -9.27
CA LEU A 95 11.76 18.58 -10.64
C LEU A 95 10.58 19.54 -10.68
N LEU A 96 9.57 19.33 -9.83
CA LEU A 96 8.38 20.18 -9.74
C LEU A 96 8.71 21.61 -9.30
N ILE A 97 9.71 21.81 -8.43
CA ILE A 97 10.22 23.14 -8.03
C ILE A 97 10.80 23.91 -9.23
N LYS A 98 11.41 23.21 -10.18
CA LYS A 98 11.91 23.81 -11.44
C LYS A 98 10.83 23.90 -12.53
N GLY A 99 9.61 23.47 -12.24
CA GLY A 99 8.49 23.50 -13.17
C GLY A 99 8.04 24.93 -13.53
N PRO A 100 7.21 25.08 -14.57
CA PRO A 100 6.72 26.39 -15.00
C PRO A 100 5.91 27.08 -13.90
N LYS A 101 6.00 28.41 -13.84
CA LYS A 101 5.15 29.22 -12.97
C LYS A 101 3.79 29.39 -13.64
N ILE A 102 2.72 28.91 -12.99
CA ILE A 102 1.37 28.95 -13.54
C ILE A 102 0.47 29.72 -12.58
N VAL A 103 -0.20 30.75 -13.10
CA VAL A 103 -1.27 31.46 -12.40
C VAL A 103 -2.60 30.98 -12.96
N VAL A 104 -3.48 30.50 -12.08
CA VAL A 104 -4.83 30.05 -12.44
C VAL A 104 -5.82 30.98 -11.75
N ILE A 105 -6.78 31.49 -12.51
CA ILE A 105 -7.77 32.46 -12.03
C ILE A 105 -9.16 31.87 -12.26
N GLY A 106 -10.00 31.85 -11.23
CA GLY A 106 -11.36 31.32 -11.35
C GLY A 106 -12.02 31.08 -10.00
N GLY A 107 -12.94 30.13 -9.95
CA GLY A 107 -13.64 29.69 -8.74
C GLY A 107 -14.30 28.33 -8.91
N GLY A 108 -15.11 27.96 -7.92
CA GLY A 108 -15.87 26.73 -7.91
C GLY A 108 -15.05 25.44 -7.98
N THR A 109 -15.70 24.38 -8.45
CA THR A 109 -15.14 23.03 -8.55
C THR A 109 -14.23 22.84 -9.76
N GLY A 110 -14.40 23.66 -10.81
CA GLY A 110 -13.55 23.60 -12.01
C GLY A 110 -12.10 23.96 -11.69
N LEU A 111 -11.91 25.07 -10.95
CA LEU A 111 -10.59 25.52 -10.51
C LEU A 111 -9.89 24.48 -9.63
N SER A 112 -10.59 23.95 -8.62
CA SER A 112 -10.01 22.95 -7.70
C SER A 112 -9.66 21.64 -8.41
N THR A 113 -10.47 21.20 -9.37
CA THR A 113 -10.17 20.01 -10.19
C THR A 113 -8.92 20.23 -11.04
N MET A 114 -8.80 21.39 -11.68
CA MET A 114 -7.62 21.76 -12.46
C MET A 114 -6.36 21.82 -11.59
N LEU A 115 -6.42 22.46 -10.41
CA LEU A 115 -5.31 22.54 -9.47
C LEU A 115 -4.86 21.15 -8.97
N ARG A 116 -5.82 20.24 -8.72
CA ARG A 116 -5.54 18.85 -8.33
C ARG A 116 -4.74 18.11 -9.40
N GLY A 117 -4.99 18.37 -10.68
CA GLY A 117 -4.18 17.82 -11.78
C GLY A 117 -2.84 18.54 -11.94
N LEU A 118 -2.84 19.87 -11.92
CA LEU A 118 -1.65 20.68 -12.16
C LEU A 118 -0.54 20.48 -11.11
N LYS A 119 -0.89 20.12 -9.86
CA LYS A 119 0.10 19.89 -8.81
C LYS A 119 1.09 18.75 -9.12
N HIS A 120 0.71 17.85 -10.04
CA HIS A 120 1.60 16.79 -10.53
C HIS A 120 2.61 17.25 -11.59
N TYR A 121 2.49 18.48 -12.09
CA TYR A 121 3.36 19.01 -13.16
C TYR A 121 4.26 20.16 -12.71
N THR A 122 3.84 20.92 -11.69
CA THR A 122 4.65 22.01 -11.13
C THR A 122 4.29 22.30 -9.68
N SER A 123 5.28 22.71 -8.88
CA SER A 123 5.06 23.25 -7.53
C SER A 123 4.86 24.78 -7.54
N ASN A 124 5.03 25.43 -8.69
CA ASN A 124 4.93 26.88 -8.83
C ASN A 124 3.51 27.30 -9.27
N LEU A 125 2.51 26.90 -8.49
CA LEU A 125 1.11 27.23 -8.73
C LEU A 125 0.67 28.43 -7.88
N THR A 126 -0.02 29.38 -8.52
CA THR A 126 -0.71 30.47 -7.83
C THR A 126 -2.17 30.44 -8.26
N ALA A 127 -3.07 30.26 -7.29
CA ALA A 127 -4.51 30.28 -7.54
C ALA A 127 -5.10 31.60 -7.07
N ILE A 128 -5.74 32.35 -7.97
CA ILE A 128 -6.55 33.52 -7.66
C ILE A 128 -8.00 33.06 -7.68
N VAL A 129 -8.61 33.01 -6.50
CA VAL A 129 -9.93 32.43 -6.27
C VAL A 129 -10.96 33.54 -6.08
N THR A 130 -12.07 33.48 -6.81
CA THR A 130 -13.20 34.38 -6.56
C THR A 130 -13.85 34.09 -5.21
N VAL A 131 -14.22 35.17 -4.51
CA VAL A 131 -14.92 35.16 -3.21
C VAL A 131 -16.30 35.81 -3.34
N ALA A 132 -16.88 35.73 -4.53
CA ALA A 132 -18.20 36.28 -4.84
C ALA A 132 -19.35 35.30 -4.58
N ASP A 133 -19.05 34.04 -4.23
CA ASP A 133 -20.08 33.02 -4.00
C ASP A 133 -20.94 33.36 -2.78
N ASP A 134 -22.27 33.34 -2.96
CA ASP A 134 -23.27 33.62 -1.94
C ASP A 134 -24.11 32.37 -1.61
N GLY A 135 -23.77 31.21 -2.19
CA GLY A 135 -24.53 29.98 -2.05
C GLY A 135 -24.23 29.14 -0.80
N GLY A 136 -25.28 28.50 -0.26
CA GLY A 136 -25.18 27.43 0.73
C GLY A 136 -24.53 27.84 2.05
N GLY A 137 -23.79 26.92 2.69
CA GLY A 137 -23.17 27.16 4.01
C GLY A 137 -22.11 28.28 4.01
N SER A 138 -21.47 28.56 2.88
CA SER A 138 -20.53 29.69 2.75
C SER A 138 -21.24 31.04 2.78
N GLY A 139 -22.42 31.14 2.14
CA GLY A 139 -23.25 32.34 2.17
C GLY A 139 -23.78 32.63 3.57
N VAL A 140 -24.25 31.60 4.29
CA VAL A 140 -24.71 31.74 5.68
C VAL A 140 -23.60 32.27 6.58
N LEU A 141 -22.36 31.74 6.47
CA LEU A 141 -21.23 32.24 7.25
C LEU A 141 -20.86 33.69 6.91
N ARG A 142 -21.01 34.08 5.63
CA ARG A 142 -20.80 35.47 5.21
C ARG A 142 -21.83 36.41 5.84
N GLU A 143 -23.11 36.02 5.87
CA GLU A 143 -24.18 36.82 6.47
C GLU A 143 -24.07 36.90 8.00
N GLU A 144 -23.79 35.77 8.66
CA GLU A 144 -23.75 35.69 10.13
C GLU A 144 -22.47 36.28 10.73
N LEU A 145 -21.32 36.06 10.09
CA LEU A 145 -20.00 36.46 10.63
C LEU A 145 -19.39 37.67 9.91
N GLY A 146 -19.99 38.16 8.83
CA GLY A 146 -19.46 39.28 8.04
C GLY A 146 -18.14 38.98 7.31
N ILE A 147 -17.80 37.69 7.16
CA ILE A 147 -16.56 37.25 6.51
C ILE A 147 -16.75 36.99 5.01
N LEU A 148 -15.65 36.92 4.27
CA LEU A 148 -15.71 36.45 2.88
C LEU A 148 -16.08 34.96 2.84
N PRO A 149 -16.82 34.50 1.81
CA PRO A 149 -17.28 33.12 1.70
C PRO A 149 -16.10 32.15 1.56
N PRO A 150 -15.90 31.21 2.50
CA PRO A 150 -14.69 30.39 2.54
C PRO A 150 -14.71 29.17 1.59
N GLY A 151 -15.85 28.85 0.98
CA GLY A 151 -16.07 27.56 0.28
C GLY A 151 -15.13 27.29 -0.89
N ASP A 152 -14.98 28.23 -1.81
CA ASP A 152 -14.13 28.06 -2.99
C ASP A 152 -12.64 27.99 -2.61
N ILE A 153 -12.23 28.81 -1.64
CA ILE A 153 -10.88 28.77 -1.08
C ILE A 153 -10.62 27.42 -0.42
N ARG A 154 -11.57 26.89 0.38
CA ARG A 154 -11.47 25.56 1.01
C ARG A 154 -11.22 24.48 -0.02
N ASN A 155 -12.00 24.46 -1.10
CA ASN A 155 -11.86 23.46 -2.16
C ASN A 155 -10.50 23.57 -2.87
N CYS A 156 -10.02 24.78 -3.13
CA CYS A 156 -8.70 25.01 -3.72
C CYS A 156 -7.57 24.56 -2.77
N LEU A 157 -7.64 24.90 -1.48
CA LEU A 157 -6.70 24.44 -0.46
C LEU A 157 -6.63 22.91 -0.42
N LEU A 158 -7.78 22.25 -0.34
CA LEU A 158 -7.86 20.78 -0.36
C LEU A 158 -7.33 20.15 -1.64
N SER A 159 -7.46 20.83 -2.79
CA SER A 159 -6.94 20.31 -4.05
C SER A 159 -5.42 20.30 -4.11
N LEU A 160 -4.79 21.33 -3.54
CA LEU A 160 -3.35 21.54 -3.52
C LEU A 160 -2.65 20.86 -2.35
N ALA A 161 -3.38 20.58 -1.27
CA ALA A 161 -2.82 19.93 -0.10
C ALA A 161 -2.35 18.49 -0.42
N ASP A 162 -1.28 18.08 0.26
CA ASP A 162 -0.80 16.71 0.33
C ASP A 162 -1.24 16.13 1.68
N THR A 163 -2.54 15.89 1.81
CA THR A 163 -3.20 15.50 3.06
C THR A 163 -3.42 14.00 3.13
N GLU A 164 -3.31 13.46 4.34
CA GLU A 164 -3.78 12.10 4.61
C GLU A 164 -5.29 11.99 4.34
N PRO A 165 -5.79 10.81 3.89
CA PRO A 165 -7.21 10.62 3.56
C PRO A 165 -8.16 11.00 4.71
N VAL A 166 -7.73 10.81 5.96
CA VAL A 166 -8.52 11.18 7.15
C VAL A 166 -8.71 12.69 7.25
N MET A 167 -7.67 13.47 7.00
CA MET A 167 -7.73 14.94 7.05
C MET A 167 -8.57 15.50 5.89
N GLU A 168 -8.46 14.92 4.69
CA GLU A 168 -9.31 15.30 3.56
C GLU A 168 -10.79 15.09 3.89
N ASN A 169 -11.15 13.91 4.43
CA ASN A 169 -12.52 13.60 4.84
C ASN A 169 -13.04 14.56 5.92
N LEU A 170 -12.19 14.91 6.89
CA LEU A 170 -12.54 15.81 7.99
C LEU A 170 -12.82 17.24 7.48
N LEU A 171 -11.97 17.77 6.61
CA LEU A 171 -12.16 19.11 6.02
C LEU A 171 -13.33 19.16 5.03
N GLN A 172 -13.68 18.05 4.38
CA GLN A 172 -14.85 17.93 3.51
C GLN A 172 -16.15 17.62 4.25
N TYR A 173 -16.07 17.25 5.54
CA TYR A 173 -17.23 16.85 6.31
C TYR A 173 -18.31 17.95 6.33
N ARG A 174 -19.56 17.53 6.11
CA ARG A 174 -20.75 18.36 6.19
C ARG A 174 -21.68 17.78 7.23
N PHE A 175 -22.07 18.61 8.19
CA PHE A 175 -22.98 18.20 9.26
C PHE A 175 -24.35 17.84 8.68
N THR A 176 -24.86 16.65 9.02
CA THR A 176 -26.17 16.17 8.54
C THR A 176 -27.33 16.60 9.44
N ASP A 177 -27.05 16.81 10.73
CA ASP A 177 -28.04 17.01 11.78
C ASP A 177 -27.60 18.06 12.81
N GLY A 178 -28.56 18.52 13.61
CA GLY A 178 -28.35 19.54 14.65
C GLY A 178 -28.33 20.98 14.13
N MET A 179 -27.88 21.91 14.96
CA MET A 179 -27.84 23.34 14.64
C MET A 179 -26.89 23.69 13.48
N LEU A 180 -25.84 22.89 13.29
CA LEU A 180 -24.87 23.08 12.21
C LEU A 180 -25.28 22.37 10.92
N LYS A 181 -26.50 21.82 10.82
CA LYS A 181 -26.96 21.07 9.66
C LYS A 181 -26.73 21.84 8.36
N GLY A 182 -26.05 21.21 7.41
CA GLY A 182 -25.72 21.79 6.12
C GLY A 182 -24.40 22.60 6.11
N GLN A 183 -23.82 22.91 7.27
CA GLN A 183 -22.51 23.56 7.36
C GLN A 183 -21.37 22.57 7.08
N SER A 184 -20.28 23.08 6.54
CA SER A 184 -19.05 22.30 6.36
C SER A 184 -18.08 22.60 7.49
N PHE A 185 -17.50 21.54 8.07
CA PHE A 185 -16.44 21.68 9.06
C PHE A 185 -15.27 22.49 8.51
N GLY A 186 -14.81 22.22 7.28
CA GLY A 186 -13.71 22.98 6.69
C GLY A 186 -14.01 24.47 6.50
N ASN A 187 -15.27 24.84 6.25
CA ASN A 187 -15.66 26.26 6.20
C ASN A 187 -15.58 26.92 7.58
N LEU A 188 -16.06 26.23 8.62
CA LEU A 188 -15.99 26.70 10.01
C LEU A 188 -14.53 26.80 10.49
N PHE A 189 -13.70 25.83 10.10
CA PHE A 189 -12.28 25.83 10.41
C PHE A 189 -11.58 27.06 9.82
N ILE A 190 -11.86 27.38 8.55
CA ILE A 190 -11.31 28.58 7.90
C ILE A 190 -11.87 29.86 8.54
N ALA A 191 -13.15 29.89 8.89
CA ALA A 191 -13.77 31.04 9.55
C ALA A 191 -13.19 31.33 10.95
N ALA A 192 -12.63 30.31 11.61
CA ALA A 192 -12.04 30.42 12.95
C ALA A 192 -10.54 30.80 12.95
N MET A 193 -9.87 30.77 11.78
CA MET A 193 -8.46 31.16 11.62
C MET A 193 -8.31 32.67 11.43
#